data_AF-A0A0Q4KE06-F1
#
_entry.id   AF-A0A0Q4KE06-F1
#
_cell.length_a   1.000
_cell.length_b   1.000
_cell.length_c   1.000
_cell.angle_alpha   90.00
_cell.angle_beta   90.00
_cell.angle_gamma   90.00
#
_symmetry.space_group_name_H-M   'P 1'
#
loop_
_entity.id
_entity.type
_entity.pdbx_description
1 polymer ?
#
loop_
_entity_poly.entity_id
_entity_poly.type
_entity_poly.pdbx_seq_one_letter_code
_entity_poly.pdbx_strand_id
1 'polypeptide(L)'
;MAEAFQAAGNLISGIGGYEAGRFNKRMSDTEAVEIERAGAIEEGRVRDAARMAIGEQVAAQGSNGFAQGTGSALDALTQSQVNATLDAMNVRQQAAQRARAARVSGRIALAQGNNALTAGMVGAAGNAVDWASKRKYG
;
A
#
# COMPACT_ATOMS: atom_id res chain seq x y z
N MET A 1 -19.11 -24.47 -35.27
CA MET A 1 -19.83 -23.93 -34.09
C MET A 1 -18.97 -24.04 -32.82
N ALA A 2 -18.46 -25.21 -32.43
CA ALA A 2 -17.62 -25.39 -31.24
C ALA A 2 -16.39 -24.45 -31.15
N GLU A 3 -15.64 -24.26 -32.25
CA GLU A 3 -14.43 -23.41 -32.27
C GLU A 3 -14.76 -21.90 -32.09
N ALA A 4 -15.92 -21.44 -32.59
CA ALA A 4 -16.37 -20.05 -32.38
C ALA A 4 -16.81 -19.78 -30.93
N PHE A 5 -17.42 -20.77 -30.28
CA PHE A 5 -17.73 -20.73 -28.85
C PHE A 5 -16.44 -20.77 -27.99
N GLN A 6 -15.43 -21.54 -28.38
CA GLN A 6 -14.13 -21.58 -27.71
C GLN A 6 -13.35 -20.26 -27.86
N ALA A 7 -13.37 -19.63 -29.04
CA ALA A 7 -12.77 -18.31 -29.26
C ALA A 7 -13.48 -17.20 -28.45
N ALA A 8 -14.81 -17.24 -28.38
CA ALA A 8 -15.60 -16.31 -27.55
C ALA A 8 -15.33 -16.53 -26.05
N GLY A 9 -15.21 -17.79 -25.59
CA GLY A 9 -14.88 -18.12 -24.21
C GLY A 9 -13.50 -17.60 -23.77
N ASN A 10 -12.49 -17.72 -24.62
CA ASN A 10 -11.13 -17.21 -24.35
C ASN A 10 -11.08 -15.68 -24.26
N LEU A 11 -11.86 -14.99 -25.11
CA LEU A 11 -11.95 -13.53 -25.08
C LEU A 11 -12.67 -13.02 -23.81
N ILE A 12 -13.81 -13.63 -23.45
CA ILE A 12 -14.59 -13.28 -22.26
C ILE A 12 -13.75 -13.52 -20.99
N SER A 13 -13.03 -14.64 -20.92
CA SER A 13 -12.11 -14.93 -19.81
C SER A 13 -11.00 -13.88 -19.67
N GLY A 14 -10.43 -13.43 -20.79
CA GLY A 14 -9.41 -12.37 -20.80
C GLY A 14 -9.93 -11.01 -20.33
N ILE A 15 -11.13 -10.61 -20.76
CA ILE A 15 -11.77 -9.36 -20.31
C ILE A 15 -12.09 -9.42 -18.80
N GLY A 16 -12.63 -10.55 -18.34
CA GLY A 16 -12.88 -10.77 -16.91
C GLY A 16 -11.61 -10.67 -16.07
N GLY A 17 -10.50 -11.25 -16.54
CA GLY A 17 -9.19 -11.13 -15.89
C GLY A 17 -8.69 -9.68 -15.81
N TYR A 18 -8.88 -8.89 -16.86
CA TYR A 18 -8.53 -7.47 -16.88
C TYR A 18 -9.38 -6.63 -15.92
N GLU A 19 -10.69 -6.83 -15.92
CA GLU A 19 -11.59 -6.13 -14.98
C GLU A 19 -11.29 -6.49 -13.53
N ALA A 20 -11.04 -7.77 -13.24
CA ALA A 20 -10.59 -8.21 -11.92
C ALA A 20 -9.26 -7.55 -11.51
N GLY A 21 -8.28 -7.50 -12.41
CA GLY A 21 -6.99 -6.84 -12.18
C GLY A 21 -7.15 -5.33 -11.89
N ARG A 22 -8.04 -4.64 -12.62
CA ARG A 22 -8.36 -3.23 -12.37
C ARG A 22 -9.06 -3.01 -11.04
N PHE A 23 -10.00 -3.88 -10.70
CA PHE A 23 -10.71 -3.81 -9.43
C PHE A 23 -9.73 -4.00 -8.26
N ASN A 24 -8.89 -5.03 -8.33
CA ASN A 24 -7.87 -5.30 -7.32
C ASN A 24 -6.90 -4.13 -7.17
N LYS A 25 -6.48 -3.50 -8.29
CA LYS A 25 -5.68 -2.28 -8.22
C LYS A 25 -6.36 -1.17 -7.44
N ARG A 26 -7.63 -0.88 -7.71
CA ARG A 26 -8.38 0.17 -7.01
C ARG A 26 -8.53 -0.13 -5.52
N MET A 27 -8.78 -1.40 -5.18
CA MET A 27 -8.83 -1.84 -3.80
C MET A 27 -7.50 -1.61 -3.09
N SER A 28 -6.38 -2.03 -3.68
CA SER A 28 -5.05 -1.80 -3.11
C SER A 28 -4.65 -0.32 -3.04
N ASP A 29 -5.07 0.50 -4.00
CA ASP A 29 -4.85 1.95 -3.95
C ASP A 29 -5.66 2.59 -2.80
N THR A 30 -6.87 2.09 -2.54
CA THR A 30 -7.71 2.52 -1.40
C THR A 30 -7.09 2.10 -0.08
N GLU A 31 -6.67 0.84 0.04
CA GLU A 31 -5.94 0.31 1.20
C GLU A 31 -4.68 1.13 1.49
N ALA A 32 -3.91 1.52 0.46
CA ALA A 32 -2.74 2.36 0.62
C ALA A 32 -3.08 3.73 1.23
N VAL A 33 -4.19 4.34 0.84
CA VAL A 33 -4.67 5.61 1.41
C VAL A 33 -5.11 5.43 2.87
N GLU A 34 -5.79 4.32 3.19
CA GLU A 34 -6.18 4.02 4.56
C GLU A 34 -4.98 3.80 5.47
N ILE A 35 -3.95 3.09 4.99
CA ILE A 35 -2.68 2.90 5.70
C ILE A 35 -1.99 4.25 5.97
N GLU A 36 -1.95 5.15 4.99
CA GLU A 36 -1.37 6.49 5.16
C GLU A 36 -2.13 7.31 6.19
N ARG A 37 -3.47 7.26 6.16
CA ARG A 37 -4.33 7.94 7.14
C ARG A 37 -4.14 7.39 8.55
N ALA A 38 -4.14 6.06 8.70
CA ALA A 38 -3.91 5.41 9.98
C ALA A 38 -2.52 5.76 10.54
N GLY A 39 -1.50 5.79 9.67
CA GLY A 39 -0.15 6.22 10.04
C GLY A 39 -0.09 7.66 10.52
N ALA A 40 -0.80 8.59 9.87
CA ALA A 40 -0.86 9.99 10.28
C ALA A 40 -1.57 10.17 11.64
N ILE A 41 -2.64 9.41 11.89
CA ILE A 41 -3.34 9.41 13.18
C ILE A 41 -2.42 8.89 14.28
N GLU A 42 -1.73 7.77 14.07
CA GLU A 42 -0.82 7.21 15.07
C GLU A 42 0.40 8.12 15.30
N GLU A 43 0.93 8.75 14.26
CA GLU A 43 1.98 9.77 14.41
C GLU A 43 1.52 10.91 15.35
N GLY A 44 0.29 11.40 15.16
CA GLY A 44 -0.32 12.40 16.03
C GLY A 44 -0.40 11.91 17.48
N ARG A 45 -0.87 10.67 17.68
CA ARG A 45 -1.01 10.06 19.01
C ARG A 45 0.33 9.92 19.74
N VAL A 46 1.38 9.52 19.03
CA VAL A 46 2.75 9.43 19.59
C VAL A 46 3.27 10.82 19.98
N ARG A 47 3.06 11.84 19.15
CA ARG A 47 3.46 13.21 19.46
C ARG A 47 2.70 13.77 20.67
N ASP A 48 1.41 13.48 20.80
CA ASP A 48 0.60 13.91 21.94
C ASP A 48 1.03 13.24 23.24
N ALA A 49 1.24 11.92 23.21
CA ALA A 49 1.74 11.16 24.36
C ALA A 49 3.13 11.67 24.80
N ALA A 50 4.02 11.96 23.85
CA ALA A 50 5.33 12.54 24.15
C ALA A 50 5.23 13.93 24.79
N ARG A 51 4.32 14.78 24.31
CA ARG A 51 4.08 16.11 24.91
C ARG A 51 3.58 16.01 26.34
N MET A 52 2.67 15.08 26.63
CA MET A 52 2.19 14.84 27.99
C MET A 52 3.32 14.35 28.91
N ALA A 53 4.10 13.35 28.47
CA ALA A 53 5.22 12.81 29.27
C ALA A 53 6.30 13.86 29.55
N ILE A 54 6.64 14.70 28.57
CA ILE A 54 7.57 15.83 28.76
C ILE A 54 6.99 16.84 29.76
N GLY A 55 5.70 17.17 29.65
CA GLY A 55 5.02 18.06 30.59
C GLY A 55 5.06 17.54 32.04
N GLU A 56 4.82 16.25 32.23
CA GLU A 56 4.94 15.58 33.53
C GLU A 56 6.37 15.63 34.07
N GLN A 57 7.38 15.39 33.23
CA GLN A 57 8.80 15.51 33.62
C GLN A 57 9.16 16.93 34.06
N VAL A 58 8.71 17.95 33.33
CA VAL A 58 8.94 19.36 33.68
C VAL A 58 8.23 19.71 34.99
N ALA A 59 6.98 19.28 35.17
CA ALA A 59 6.22 19.52 36.39
C ALA A 59 6.87 18.85 37.62
N ALA A 60 7.34 17.61 37.48
CA ALA A 60 8.05 16.88 38.53
C ALA A 60 9.40 17.52 38.89
N GLN A 61 10.10 18.12 37.92
CA GLN A 61 11.31 18.90 38.20
C GLN A 61 10.98 20.21 38.92
N GLY A 62 9.87 20.86 38.56
CA GLY A 62 9.39 22.08 39.22
C GLY A 62 8.94 21.86 40.67
N SER A 63 8.30 20.72 40.98
CA SER A 63 7.82 20.41 42.33
C SER A 63 8.92 20.06 43.32
N ASN A 64 10.07 19.55 42.85
CA ASN A 64 11.20 19.16 43.70
C ASN A 64 12.12 20.34 44.10
N GLY A 65 11.73 21.57 43.76
CA GLY A 65 12.60 22.74 43.86
C GLY A 65 13.60 22.72 42.71
N PHE A 66 13.56 23.74 41.87
CA PHE A 66 14.42 23.85 40.70
C PHE A 66 15.89 23.86 41.15
N ALA A 67 16.53 22.69 41.20
CA ALA A 67 17.98 22.58 41.23
C ALA A 67 18.47 22.93 39.82
N GLN A 68 18.39 24.22 39.49
CA GLN A 68 18.83 24.83 38.26
C GLN A 68 20.36 24.70 38.19
N GLY A 69 20.88 23.53 37.86
CA GLY A 69 22.33 23.29 37.99
C GLY A 69 22.92 21.97 37.50
N THR A 70 22.14 20.96 37.08
CA THR A 70 22.72 19.72 36.53
C THR A 70 22.37 19.60 35.05
N GLY A 71 23.37 19.66 34.17
CA GLY A 71 23.18 19.49 32.71
C GLY A 71 22.41 18.22 32.33
N SER A 72 22.38 17.21 33.22
CA SER A 72 21.66 15.94 33.02
C SER A 72 20.14 16.07 32.89
N ALA A 73 19.49 17.05 33.53
CA ALA A 73 18.02 17.19 33.46
C ALA A 73 17.55 17.81 32.13
N LEU A 74 18.28 18.82 31.64
CA LEU A 74 18.05 19.41 30.32
C LEU A 74 18.45 18.45 29.19
N ASP A 75 19.53 17.69 29.37
CA ASP A 75 19.92 16.64 28.43
C ASP A 75 18.86 15.53 28.36
N ALA A 76 18.27 15.12 29.50
CA ALA A 76 17.21 14.13 29.52
C ALA A 76 15.93 14.61 28.81
N LEU A 77 15.56 15.88 28.96
CA LEU A 77 14.45 16.52 28.25
C LEU A 77 14.71 16.62 26.75
N THR A 78 15.93 16.98 26.36
CA THR A 78 16.35 17.06 24.96
C THR A 78 16.33 15.67 24.32
N GLN A 79 16.90 14.67 24.98
CA GLN A 79 16.89 13.29 24.52
C GLN A 79 15.46 12.75 24.38
N SER A 80 14.57 13.09 25.32
CA SER A 80 13.15 12.69 25.26
C SER A 80 12.45 13.28 24.04
N GLN A 81 12.73 14.53 23.67
CA GLN A 81 12.20 15.16 22.45
C GLN A 81 12.76 14.52 21.17
N VAL A 82 14.06 14.17 21.16
CA VAL A 82 14.69 13.46 20.03
C VAL A 82 14.04 12.09 19.84
N ASN A 83 13.92 11.31 20.91
CA ASN A 83 13.30 9.99 20.86
C ASN A 83 11.85 10.06 20.37
N ALA A 84 11.05 10.99 20.90
CA ALA A 84 9.68 11.20 20.45
C ALA A 84 9.59 11.55 18.96
N THR A 85 10.53 12.34 18.45
CA THR A 85 10.60 12.69 17.03
C THR A 85 10.97 11.47 16.18
N LEU A 86 11.94 10.66 16.62
CA LEU A 86 12.31 9.43 15.95
C LEU A 86 11.16 8.42 15.93
N ASP A 87 10.42 8.29 17.02
CA ASP A 87 9.26 7.40 17.10
C ASP A 87 8.15 7.83 16.12
N ALA A 88 7.84 9.14 16.10
CA ALA A 88 6.90 9.70 15.13
C ALA A 88 7.36 9.45 13.67
N MET A 89 8.65 9.66 13.38
CA MET A 89 9.22 9.39 12.06
C MET A 89 9.17 7.91 11.69
N ASN A 90 9.41 7.01 12.65
CA ASN A 90 9.34 5.57 12.45
C ASN A 90 7.91 5.12 12.11
N VAL A 91 6.91 5.62 12.83
CA VAL A 91 5.48 5.36 12.52
C VAL A 91 5.16 5.80 11.08
N ARG A 92 5.54 7.04 10.72
CA ARG A 92 5.29 7.56 9.37
C ARG A 92 6.01 6.74 8.30
N GLN A 93 7.25 6.33 8.55
CA GLN A 93 8.04 5.52 7.64
C GLN A 93 7.42 4.14 7.44
N GLN A 94 6.99 3.47 8.51
CA GLN A 94 6.33 2.16 8.43
C GLN A 94 5.01 2.24 7.62
N ALA A 95 4.19 3.26 7.87
CA ALA A 95 2.97 3.49 7.10
C ALA A 95 3.28 3.70 5.61
N ALA A 96 4.26 4.55 5.28
CA ALA A 96 4.67 4.80 3.90
C ALA A 96 5.20 3.53 3.20
N GLN A 97 5.94 2.67 3.91
CA GLN A 97 6.40 1.38 3.37
C GLN A 97 5.22 0.46 3.04
N ARG A 98 4.27 0.29 3.98
CA ARG A 98 3.09 -0.54 3.79
C ARG A 98 2.19 -0.02 2.65
N ALA A 99 1.98 1.29 2.58
CA ALA A 99 1.22 1.91 1.50
C ALA A 99 1.88 1.72 0.13
N ARG A 100 3.21 1.80 0.04
CA ARG A 100 3.95 1.46 -1.18
C ARG A 100 3.78 -0.01 -1.56
N ALA A 101 3.86 -0.92 -0.59
CA ALA A 101 3.66 -2.35 -0.84
C ALA A 101 2.25 -2.64 -1.38
N ALA A 102 1.20 -2.04 -0.80
CA ALA A 102 -0.17 -2.13 -1.29
C ALA A 102 -0.29 -1.63 -2.74
N ARG A 103 0.23 -0.44 -3.06
CA ARG A 103 0.24 0.09 -4.44
C ARG A 103 0.97 -0.83 -5.42
N VAL A 104 2.09 -1.43 -5.01
CA VAL A 104 2.83 -2.40 -5.84
C VAL A 104 2.00 -3.66 -6.08
N SER A 105 1.36 -4.19 -5.03
CA SER A 105 0.43 -5.33 -5.15
C SER A 105 -0.69 -5.04 -6.16
N GLY A 106 -1.30 -3.87 -6.09
CA GLY A 106 -2.32 -3.44 -7.06
C GLY A 106 -1.79 -3.35 -8.51
N ARG A 107 -0.55 -2.88 -8.71
CA ARG A 107 0.08 -2.87 -10.03
C ARG A 107 0.34 -4.28 -10.56
N ILE A 108 0.75 -5.20 -9.69
CA ILE A 108 0.93 -6.62 -10.06
C ILE A 108 -0.41 -7.23 -10.47
N ALA A 109 -1.48 -7.00 -9.72
CA ALA A 109 -2.81 -7.49 -10.06
C ALA A 109 -3.30 -6.95 -11.42
N LEU A 110 -3.07 -5.67 -11.70
CA LEU A 110 -3.38 -5.10 -13.01
C LEU A 110 -2.54 -5.74 -14.13
N ALA A 111 -1.25 -5.96 -13.90
CA ALA A 111 -0.37 -6.61 -14.88
C ALA A 111 -0.83 -8.05 -15.17
N GLN A 112 -1.23 -8.79 -14.14
CA GLN A 112 -1.82 -10.13 -14.30
C GLN A 112 -3.11 -10.08 -15.12
N GLY A 113 -3.98 -9.10 -14.88
CA GLY A 113 -5.19 -8.90 -15.67
C GLY A 113 -4.90 -8.53 -17.13
N ASN A 114 -3.92 -7.66 -17.38
CA ASN A 114 -3.47 -7.32 -18.74
C ASN A 114 -2.92 -8.55 -19.48
N ASN A 115 -2.17 -9.41 -18.78
CA ASN A 115 -1.67 -10.65 -19.33
C ASN A 115 -2.80 -11.63 -19.65
N ALA A 116 -3.81 -11.74 -18.77
CA ALA A 116 -4.99 -12.56 -19.03
C ALA A 116 -5.77 -12.08 -20.26
N LEU A 117 -5.94 -10.76 -20.42
CA LEU A 117 -6.56 -10.19 -21.62
C LEU A 117 -5.75 -10.49 -22.87
N THR A 118 -4.44 -10.28 -22.83
CA THR A 118 -3.55 -10.55 -23.96
C THR A 118 -3.57 -12.03 -24.33
N ALA A 119 -3.50 -12.93 -23.35
CA ALA A 119 -3.61 -14.38 -23.56
C ALA A 119 -4.97 -14.77 -24.15
N GLY A 120 -6.07 -14.18 -23.66
CA GLY A 120 -7.41 -14.39 -24.21
C GLY A 120 -7.53 -13.93 -25.66
N MET A 121 -6.95 -12.77 -26.00
CA MET A 121 -6.91 -12.24 -27.37
C MET A 121 -6.05 -13.08 -28.31
N VAL A 122 -4.85 -13.48 -27.87
CA VAL A 122 -3.94 -14.34 -28.66
C VAL A 122 -4.56 -15.72 -28.87
N GLY A 123 -5.19 -16.30 -27.85
CA GLY A 123 -5.92 -17.55 -27.97
C GLY A 123 -7.10 -17.44 -28.95
N ALA A 124 -7.84 -16.34 -28.92
CA ALA A 124 -8.92 -16.08 -29.88
C ALA A 124 -8.39 -15.92 -31.32
N ALA A 125 -7.27 -15.21 -31.52
CA ALA A 125 -6.64 -15.02 -32.82
C ALA A 125 -6.06 -16.33 -33.39
N GLY A 126 -5.37 -17.12 -32.56
CA GLY A 126 -4.84 -18.44 -32.96
C GLY A 126 -5.96 -19.39 -33.42
N ASN A 127 -7.08 -19.42 -32.70
CA ASN A 127 -8.26 -20.20 -33.08
C ASN A 127 -8.90 -19.70 -34.39
N ALA A 128 -8.91 -18.40 -34.64
CA ALA A 128 -9.45 -17.83 -35.88
C ALA A 128 -8.58 -18.16 -37.12
N VAL A 129 -7.25 -18.13 -36.96
CA VAL A 129 -6.30 -18.50 -38.02
C VAL A 129 -6.37 -20.01 -38.31
N ASP A 130 -6.48 -20.86 -37.29
CA ASP A 130 -6.63 -22.31 -37.46
C ASP A 130 -7.95 -22.66 -38.18
N TRP A 131 -9.06 -21.99 -37.82
CA TRP A 131 -10.33 -22.14 -38.53
C TRP A 131 -10.25 -21.72 -40.00
N ALA A 132 -9.60 -20.58 -40.29
CA ALA A 132 -9.43 -20.09 -41.66
C ALA A 132 -8.51 -20.99 -42.50
N SER A 133 -7.47 -21.56 -41.89
CA SER A 133 -6.55 -22.52 -42.51
C SER A 133 -7.26 -23.83 -42.85
N LYS A 134 -7.98 -24.44 -41.89
CA LYS A 134 -8.78 -25.66 -42.09
C LYS A 134 -9.83 -25.51 -43.19
N ARG A 135 -10.38 -24.29 -43.38
CA ARG A 135 -11.36 -24.00 -44.43
C ARG A 135 -10.74 -23.82 -45.83
N LYS A 136 -9.44 -23.51 -45.93
CA LYS A 136 -8.74 -23.28 -47.20
C LYS A 136 -8.03 -24.54 -47.73
N TYR A 137 -7.72 -25.50 -46.87
CA TYR A 137 -7.04 -26.76 -47.18
C TYR A 137 -7.92 -28.01 -46.98
N GLY A 138 -9.23 -27.82 -46.75
CA GLY A 138 -10.24 -28.88 -46.65
C GLY A 138 -11.26 -28.82 -47.77
#